data_AF-A0A3D1ERL8-F1
#
_entry.id   AF-A0A3D1ERL8-F1
#
_cell.length_a   1.000
_cell.length_b   1.000
_cell.length_c   1.000
_cell.angle_alpha   90.00
_cell.angle_beta   90.00
_cell.angle_gamma   90.00
#
_symmetry.space_group_name_H-M   'P 1'
#
loop_
_entity.id
_entity.type
_entity.pdbx_description
1 polymer ?
#
loop_
_entity_poly.entity_id
_entity_poly.type
_entity_poly.pdbx_seq_one_letter_code
_entity_poly.pdbx_strand_id
1 'polypeptide(L)'
;DLVGHPTGVRLFPVGRLDADSTGMLLLTNDGELAHRLAHPRFEVHKTYEVVLDGDLDDSALRKLEQGLHLADRDRPGRRTEPIRLQLISRERRTTKVLMELHEGRNRQIRR
;
A
#
# COMPACT_ATOMS: atom_id res chain seq x y z
N ASP A 1 -5.25 11.84 -21.94
CA ASP A 1 -4.33 10.71 -21.68
C ASP A 1 -3.44 11.11 -20.51
N LEU A 2 -3.11 10.20 -19.58
CA LEU A 2 -2.32 10.56 -18.39
C LEU A 2 -0.87 10.93 -18.74
N VAL A 3 -0.35 10.31 -19.80
CA VAL A 3 0.98 10.55 -20.36
C VAL A 3 0.87 10.45 -21.88
N GLY A 4 1.44 11.40 -22.63
CA GLY A 4 1.50 11.30 -24.09
C GLY A 4 2.60 10.32 -24.51
N HIS A 5 2.23 9.09 -24.89
CA HIS A 5 3.22 8.11 -25.36
C HIS A 5 3.68 8.44 -26.79
N PRO A 6 4.99 8.38 -27.12
CA PRO A 6 5.52 8.79 -28.43
C PRO A 6 4.90 8.08 -29.65
N THR A 7 4.42 6.86 -29.45
CA THR A 7 3.78 6.06 -30.51
C THR A 7 2.25 6.21 -30.56
N GLY A 8 1.66 7.06 -29.72
CA GLY A 8 0.20 7.26 -29.66
C GLY A 8 -0.59 6.11 -29.05
N VAL A 9 0.08 5.05 -28.56
CA VAL A 9 -0.60 3.95 -27.87
C VAL A 9 -1.16 4.42 -26.53
N ARG A 10 -2.40 4.04 -26.27
CA ARG A 10 -3.08 4.35 -25.01
C ARG A 10 -2.43 3.58 -23.87
N LEU A 11 -1.99 4.29 -22.84
CA LEU A 11 -1.55 3.72 -21.58
C LEU A 11 -2.70 3.71 -20.58
N PHE A 12 -2.64 2.77 -19.64
CA PHE A 12 -3.55 2.70 -18.50
C PHE A 12 -2.80 2.37 -17.21
N PRO A 13 -3.30 2.84 -16.05
CA PRO A 13 -2.64 2.59 -14.77
C PRO A 13 -2.75 1.12 -14.37
N VAL A 14 -1.69 0.60 -13.76
CA VAL A 14 -1.67 -0.70 -13.10
C VAL A 14 -2.07 -0.47 -11.64
N GLY A 15 -3.32 -0.78 -11.32
CA GLY A 15 -3.88 -0.52 -10.00
C GLY A 15 -4.26 0.95 -9.79
N ARG A 16 -4.25 1.39 -8.54
CA ARG A 16 -4.73 2.72 -8.13
C ARG A 16 -3.84 3.29 -7.04
N LEU A 17 -3.63 4.60 -7.10
CA LEU A 17 -3.11 5.41 -5.99
C LEU A 17 -4.26 6.29 -5.50
N ASP A 18 -4.44 6.40 -4.18
CA ASP A 18 -5.44 7.31 -3.62
C ASP A 18 -5.05 8.77 -3.90
N ALA A 19 -6.03 9.66 -4.06
CA ALA A 19 -5.80 11.06 -4.42
C ALA A 19 -4.98 11.84 -3.37
N ASP A 20 -5.04 11.42 -2.11
CA ASP A 20 -4.30 11.97 -0.98
C ASP A 20 -2.91 11.34 -0.80
N SER A 21 -2.52 10.40 -1.68
CA SER A 21 -1.25 9.68 -1.64
C SER A 21 -0.35 10.11 -2.79
N THR A 22 0.96 10.10 -2.55
CA THR A 22 2.00 10.31 -3.57
C THR A 22 2.80 9.02 -3.75
N GLY A 23 3.51 8.91 -4.88
CA GLY A 23 4.44 7.81 -5.11
C GLY A 23 4.36 7.22 -6.50
N MET A 24 4.78 5.96 -6.60
CA MET A 24 4.89 5.25 -7.86
C MET A 24 3.51 4.77 -8.35
N LEU A 25 3.16 5.13 -9.58
CA LEU A 25 2.05 4.57 -10.33
C LEU A 25 2.59 4.02 -11.65
N LEU A 26 2.47 2.71 -11.84
CA LEU A 26 2.90 2.07 -13.09
C LEU A 26 1.82 2.29 -14.16
N LEU A 27 2.26 2.56 -15.38
CA LEU A 27 1.39 2.63 -16.57
C LEU A 27 1.87 1.64 -17.61
N THR A 28 0.93 0.96 -18.28
CA THR A 28 1.24 0.01 -19.35
C THR A 28 0.16 0.02 -20.42
N ASN A 29 0.49 -0.49 -21.60
CA ASN A 29 -0.47 -0.86 -22.65
C ASN A 29 -0.71 -2.38 -22.72
N ASP A 30 -0.02 -3.17 -21.89
CA ASP A 30 -0.17 -4.63 -21.79
C ASP A 30 -1.18 -5.00 -20.70
N GLY A 31 -2.33 -5.53 -21.13
CA GLY A 31 -3.43 -5.91 -20.24
C GLY A 31 -3.12 -7.11 -19.36
N GLU A 32 -2.33 -8.07 -19.85
CA GLU A 32 -1.97 -9.26 -19.08
C GLU A 32 -0.98 -8.90 -17.97
N LEU A 33 0.02 -8.07 -18.29
CA LEU A 33 0.95 -7.56 -17.28
C LEU A 33 0.22 -6.78 -16.19
N ALA A 34 -0.70 -5.89 -16.57
CA ALA A 34 -1.48 -5.12 -15.62
C ALA A 34 -2.34 -6.02 -14.72
N HIS A 35 -2.99 -7.03 -15.29
CA HIS A 35 -3.77 -8.01 -14.52
C HIS A 35 -2.89 -8.78 -13.54
N ARG A 36 -1.70 -9.24 -13.98
CA ARG A 36 -0.74 -9.96 -13.13
C ARG A 36 -0.24 -9.13 -11.95
N LEU A 37 -0.02 -7.83 -12.15
CA LEU A 37 0.47 -6.93 -11.11
C LEU A 37 -0.63 -6.42 -10.17
N ALA A 38 -1.86 -6.26 -10.66
CA ALA A 38 -2.96 -5.67 -9.88
C ALA A 38 -3.84 -6.71 -9.18
N HIS A 39 -4.01 -7.91 -9.76
CA HIS A 39 -4.97 -8.87 -9.25
C HIS A 39 -4.48 -9.51 -7.94
N PRO A 40 -5.29 -9.52 -6.85
CA PRO A 40 -4.86 -9.98 -5.52
C PRO A 40 -4.28 -11.40 -5.48
N ARG A 41 -4.77 -12.32 -6.31
CA ARG A 41 -4.29 -13.72 -6.41
C ARG A 41 -2.79 -13.89 -6.66
N PHE A 42 -2.14 -12.86 -7.22
CA PHE A 42 -0.72 -12.92 -7.56
C PHE A 42 0.17 -12.38 -6.44
N GLU A 43 -0.42 -11.87 -5.35
CA GLU A 43 0.28 -11.51 -4.11
C GLU A 43 1.51 -10.61 -4.33
N VAL A 44 1.42 -9.73 -5.34
CA VAL A 44 2.50 -8.81 -5.68
C VAL A 44 2.67 -7.81 -4.55
N HIS A 45 3.80 -7.93 -3.85
CA HIS A 45 4.22 -7.05 -2.78
C HIS A 45 4.37 -5.60 -3.26
N LYS A 46 3.93 -4.68 -2.41
CA LYS A 46 4.02 -3.24 -2.59
C LYS A 46 4.60 -2.65 -1.31
N THR A 47 5.62 -1.82 -1.46
CA THR A 47 6.28 -1.16 -0.34
C THR A 47 5.88 0.31 -0.30
N TYR A 48 5.50 0.78 0.88
CA TYR A 48 5.05 2.14 1.11
C TYR A 48 5.90 2.78 2.20
N GLU A 49 6.34 4.01 1.99
CA GLU A 49 6.82 4.85 3.08
C GLU A 49 5.60 5.48 3.77
N VAL A 50 5.47 5.25 5.06
CA VAL A 50 4.32 5.71 5.86
C VAL A 50 4.82 6.49 7.05
N VAL A 51 4.19 7.64 7.27
CA VAL A 51 4.37 8.45 8.48
C VAL A 51 3.20 8.17 9.40
N LEU A 52 3.50 7.67 10.58
CA LEU A 52 2.56 7.36 11.64
C LEU A 52 2.61 8.45 12.71
N ASP A 53 1.47 8.73 13.32
CA ASP A 53 1.39 9.67 14.45
C ASP A 53 1.98 9.04 15.72
N GLY A 54 2.76 9.83 16.45
CA GLY A 54 3.42 9.45 17.70
C GLY A 54 4.81 8.84 17.54
N ASP A 55 5.51 8.74 18.67
CA ASP A 55 6.78 8.00 18.80
C ASP A 55 6.45 6.55 19.20
N LEU A 56 6.29 5.69 18.19
CA LEU A 56 5.90 4.30 18.36
C LEU A 56 7.10 3.46 18.79
N ASP A 57 7.02 2.85 19.96
CA ASP A 57 8.04 1.93 20.46
C ASP A 57 8.08 0.60 19.67
N ASP A 58 9.11 -0.21 19.93
CA ASP A 58 9.32 -1.48 19.23
C ASP A 58 8.16 -2.47 19.48
N SER A 59 7.50 -2.37 20.64
CA SER A 59 6.36 -3.22 20.99
C SER A 59 5.14 -2.91 20.14
N ALA A 60 4.87 -1.62 19.93
CA ALA A 60 3.80 -1.13 19.05
C ALA A 60 4.07 -1.52 17.59
N LEU A 61 5.31 -1.36 17.11
CA LEU A 61 5.68 -1.77 15.75
C LEU A 61 5.50 -3.29 15.55
N ARG A 62 5.92 -4.12 16.51
CA ARG A 62 5.69 -5.58 16.45
C ARG A 62 4.22 -5.96 16.41
N LYS A 63 3.36 -5.22 17.12
CA LYS A 63 1.89 -5.44 17.05
C LYS A 63 1.34 -5.10 15.67
N LEU A 64 1.84 -4.03 15.04
CA LEU A 64 1.48 -3.67 13.67
C LEU A 64 1.92 -4.76 12.67
N GLU A 65 3.14 -5.27 12.80
CA GLU A 65 3.65 -6.37 11.95
C GLU A 65 2.81 -7.65 12.05
N GLN A 66 2.23 -7.94 13.23
CA GLN A 66 1.37 -9.10 13.43
C GLN A 66 -0.06 -8.94 12.87
N GLY A 67 -0.37 -7.79 12.29
CA GLY A 67 -1.68 -7.49 11.72
C GLY A 67 -2.71 -7.03 12.76
N LEU A 68 -3.53 -6.07 12.35
CA LEU A 68 -4.54 -5.41 13.17
C LEU A 68 -5.96 -5.85 12.78
N HIS A 69 -6.89 -5.81 13.73
CA HIS A 69 -8.32 -5.97 13.41
C HIS A 69 -8.85 -4.68 12.80
N LEU A 70 -9.07 -4.68 11.49
CA LEU A 70 -9.71 -3.56 10.80
C LEU A 70 -11.22 -3.77 10.77
N ALA A 71 -11.97 -2.85 11.38
CA ALA A 71 -13.43 -2.83 11.37
C ALA A 71 -13.93 -2.43 9.99
N ASP A 72 -14.53 -3.35 9.23
CA ASP A 72 -15.22 -3.02 7.97
C ASP A 72 -16.60 -2.44 8.28
N ARG A 73 -17.02 -1.44 7.50
CA ARG A 73 -18.33 -0.78 7.69
C ARG A 73 -19.51 -1.75 7.49
N ASP A 74 -19.37 -2.67 6.53
CA ASP A 74 -20.46 -3.53 6.06
C ASP A 74 -20.20 -5.03 6.29
N ARG A 75 -19.12 -5.38 7.00
CA ARG A 75 -18.70 -6.77 7.25
C ARG A 75 -18.06 -6.90 8.63
N PRO A 76 -18.13 -8.08 9.26
CA PRO A 76 -17.37 -8.34 10.48
C PRO A 76 -15.89 -8.03 10.23
N GLY A 77 -15.30 -7.24 11.15
CA GLY A 77 -13.91 -6.83 11.06
C GLY A 77 -12.99 -8.02 10.90
N ARG A 78 -12.04 -7.93 9.96
CA ARG A 78 -11.05 -8.97 9.71
C ARG A 78 -9.68 -8.48 10.11
N ARG A 79 -8.92 -9.36 10.73
CA ARG A 79 -7.49 -9.14 10.97
C ARG A 79 -6.78 -9.02 9.64
N THR A 80 -5.94 -8.00 9.48
CA THR A 80 -5.02 -7.90 8.34
C THR A 80 -4.00 -9.01 8.42
N GLU A 81 -3.41 -9.34 7.28
CA GLU A 81 -2.29 -10.26 7.29
C GLU A 81 -1.08 -9.63 7.96
N PRO A 82 -0.15 -10.46 8.48
CA PRO A 82 1.13 -9.95 8.94
C PRO A 82 1.86 -9.21 7.81
N ILE A 83 2.49 -8.10 8.17
CA ILE A 83 3.24 -7.24 7.24
C ILE A 83 4.69 -7.15 7.68
N ARG A 84 5.59 -6.86 6.74
CA ARG A 84 6.98 -6.52 7.07
C ARG A 84 7.06 -5.02 7.30
N LEU A 85 7.62 -4.62 8.44
CA LEU A 85 7.93 -3.23 8.73
C LEU A 85 9.44 -3.02 8.81
N GLN A 86 9.90 -1.89 8.28
CA GLN A 86 11.25 -1.41 8.51
C GLN A 86 11.18 0.00 9.08
N LEU A 87 11.70 0.19 10.29
CA LEU A 87 11.81 1.52 10.88
C LEU A 87 12.81 2.37 10.09
N ILE A 88 12.38 3.55 9.64
CA ILE A 88 13.26 4.54 9.02
C ILE A 88 13.72 5.57 10.05
N SER A 89 12.78 6.17 10.78
CA SER A 89 13.09 7.17 11.81
C SER A 89 12.01 7.28 12.88
N ARG A 90 12.42 7.74 14.06
CA ARG A 90 11.53 8.17 15.15
C ARG A 90 11.76 9.65 15.42
N GLU A 91 10.69 10.40 15.45
CA GLU A 91 10.67 11.80 15.85
C GLU A 91 9.66 11.97 17.00
N ARG A 92 9.73 13.11 17.72
CA ARG A 92 8.93 13.34 18.93
C ARG A 92 7.41 13.16 18.74
N ARG A 93 6.91 13.29 17.51
CA ARG A 93 5.48 13.24 17.19
C ARG A 93 5.15 12.30 16.03
N THR A 94 6.14 11.67 15.42
CA THR A 94 5.92 10.85 14.24
C THR A 94 6.91 9.71 14.18
N THR A 95 6.49 8.60 13.59
CA THR A 95 7.34 7.45 13.29
C THR A 95 7.24 7.16 11.81
N LYS A 96 8.38 7.11 11.13
CA LYS A 96 8.43 6.79 9.70
C LYS A 96 8.86 5.35 9.50
N VAL A 97 8.09 4.60 8.72
CA VAL A 97 8.35 3.19 8.43
C VAL A 97 8.18 2.88 6.94
N LEU A 98 8.89 1.87 6.45
CA LEU A 98 8.51 1.17 5.23
C LEU A 98 7.57 0.03 5.61
N MET A 99 6.41 -0.03 4.95
CA MET A 99 5.45 -1.11 5.09
C MET A 99 5.38 -1.91 3.79
N GLU A 100 5.60 -3.21 3.87
CA GLU A 100 5.42 -4.11 2.72
C GLU A 100 4.12 -4.89 2.86
N LEU A 101 3.24 -4.72 1.88
CA LEU A 101 1.90 -5.28 1.81
C LEU A 101 1.74 -6.07 0.51
N HIS A 102 1.18 -7.26 0.57
CA HIS A 102 0.75 -8.00 -0.62
C HIS A 102 -0.78 -7.98 -0.79
N GLU A 103 -1.53 -7.70 0.29
CA GLU A 103 -2.96 -7.42 0.20
C GLU A 103 -3.25 -5.97 -0.23
N GLY A 104 -4.26 -5.82 -1.11
CA GLY A 104 -4.66 -4.53 -1.69
C GLY A 104 -6.05 -4.09 -1.24
N ARG A 105 -6.37 -4.14 0.06
CA ARG A 105 -7.69 -3.71 0.56
C ARG A 105 -7.82 -2.19 0.50
N ASN A 106 -9.05 -1.71 0.28
CA ASN A 106 -9.31 -0.28 0.12
C ASN A 106 -8.83 0.51 1.35
N ARG A 107 -7.95 1.49 1.10
CA ARG A 107 -7.38 2.42 2.11
C ARG A 107 -6.75 1.73 3.31
N GLN A 108 -6.23 0.52 3.16
CA GLN A 108 -5.72 -0.28 4.27
C GLN A 108 -4.63 0.43 5.08
N ILE A 109 -3.71 1.15 4.43
CA ILE A 109 -2.62 1.86 5.12
C ILE A 109 -3.15 2.99 6.01
N ARG A 110 -4.29 3.60 5.65
CA ARG A 110 -4.88 4.73 6.37
C ARG A 110 -5.87 4.31 7.44
N ARG A 111 -6.28 3.04 7.47
CA ARG A 111 -7.24 2.49 8.43
C ARG A 111 -6.51 1.83 9.58
#